data_AF-A0A661T4M6-F1
#
_entry.id   AF-A0A661T4M6-F1
#
_cell.length_a   1.000
_cell.length_b   1.000
_cell.length_c   1.000
_cell.angle_alpha   90.00
_cell.angle_beta   90.00
_cell.angle_gamma   90.00
#
_symmetry.space_group_name_H-M   'P 1'
#
loop_
_entity.id
_entity.type
_entity.pdbx_description
1 polymer ?
#
loop_
_entity_poly.entity_id
_entity_poly.type
_entity_poly.pdbx_seq_one_letter_code
_entity_poly.pdbx_strand_id
1 'polypeptide(L)'
;MKKKIGTMLDEDLIFRAKQAALSERQALNQLLENALRMYLDSLEKKKNAGRNGVSEMTRGAMSISPAALKAIMEEEGVYETH
;
A
#
# COMPACT_ATOMS: atom_id res chain seq x y z
N MET A 1 -9.04 -7.88 24.21
CA MET A 1 -8.23 -8.49 25.31
C MET A 1 -6.77 -8.49 24.87
N LYS A 2 -5.82 -8.11 25.74
CA LYS A 2 -4.38 -8.08 25.39
C LYS A 2 -3.67 -9.34 25.89
N LYS A 3 -2.80 -9.93 25.08
CA LYS A 3 -1.94 -11.06 25.47
C LYS A 3 -0.52 -10.54 25.73
N LYS A 4 0.12 -11.01 26.81
CA LYS A 4 1.52 -10.71 27.09
C LYS A 4 2.40 -11.69 26.30
N ILE A 5 3.43 -11.17 25.63
CA ILE A 5 4.38 -11.96 24.85
C ILE A 5 5.77 -11.55 25.32
N GLY A 6 6.62 -12.53 25.64
CA GLY A 6 8.04 -12.31 25.88
C GLY A 6 8.80 -12.47 24.57
N THR A 7 9.58 -11.47 24.18
CA THR A 7 10.38 -11.45 22.95
C THR A 7 11.76 -10.88 23.27
N MET A 8 12.78 -11.41 22.61
CA MET A 8 14.12 -10.81 22.62
C MET A 8 14.18 -9.68 21.59
N LEU A 9 14.67 -8.53 22.02
CA LEU A 9 14.96 -7.38 21.18
C LEU A 9 16.39 -6.94 21.45
N ASP A 10 16.98 -6.31 20.44
CA ASP A 10 18.26 -5.66 20.56
C ASP A 10 18.23 -4.54 21.63
N GLU A 11 19.32 -4.40 22.38
CA GLU A 11 19.40 -3.48 23.51
C GLU A 11 19.36 -2.01 23.05
N ASP A 12 20.06 -1.67 21.97
CA ASP A 12 20.06 -0.32 21.41
C ASP A 12 18.67 0.02 20.88
N LEU A 13 17.98 -0.95 20.28
CA LEU A 13 16.62 -0.76 19.82
C LEU A 13 15.64 -0.48 20.97
N ILE A 14 15.72 -1.24 22.08
CA ILE A 14 14.91 -0.99 23.27
C ILE A 14 15.21 0.40 23.84
N PHE A 15 16.48 0.78 23.89
CA PHE A 15 16.89 2.07 24.43
C PHE A 15 16.29 3.23 23.63
N ARG A 16 16.40 3.18 22.30
CA ARG A 16 15.80 4.18 21.39
C ARG A 16 14.27 4.20 21.50
N ALA A 17 13.63 3.03 21.61
CA ALA A 17 12.17 2.95 21.76
C ALA A 17 11.70 3.60 23.08
N LYS A 18 12.45 3.43 24.17
CA LYS A 18 12.17 4.11 25.45
C LYS A 18 12.32 5.62 25.34
N GLN A 19 13.36 6.11 24.68
CA GLN A 19 13.55 7.54 24.44
C GLN A 19 12.41 8.15 23.61
N ALA A 20 11.98 7.45 22.55
CA ALA A 20 10.85 7.86 21.74
C ALA A 20 9.55 7.91 22.57
N ALA A 21 9.27 6.86 23.36
CA ALA A 21 8.10 6.79 24.22
C ALA A 21 8.07 7.95 25.23
N LEU A 22 9.22 8.29 25.83
CA LEU A 22 9.35 9.42 26.74
C LEU A 22 9.07 10.75 26.05
N SER A 23 9.64 10.95 24.85
CA SER A 23 9.49 12.18 24.07
C SER A 23 8.03 12.42 23.65
N GLU A 24 7.32 11.36 23.27
CA GLU A 24 5.91 11.41 22.90
C GLU A 24 4.96 11.38 24.10
N ARG A 25 5.49 11.26 25.33
CA ARG A 25 4.71 11.09 26.58
C ARG A 25 3.73 9.93 26.52
N GLN A 26 4.14 8.83 25.89
CA GLN A 26 3.34 7.61 25.74
C GLN A 26 3.99 6.45 26.48
N ALA A 27 3.18 5.46 26.86
CA ALA A 27 3.69 4.22 27.42
C ALA A 27 4.44 3.41 26.35
N LEU A 28 5.57 2.79 26.71
CA LEU A 28 6.36 1.97 25.78
C LEU A 28 5.52 0.87 25.11
N ASN A 29 4.64 0.21 25.86
CA ASN A 29 3.74 -0.80 25.30
C ASN A 29 2.83 -0.25 24.20
N GLN A 30 2.35 1.00 24.35
CA GLN A 30 1.51 1.65 23.35
C GLN A 30 2.31 1.97 22.08
N LEU A 31 3.54 2.46 22.24
CA LEU A 31 4.45 2.72 21.13
C LEU A 31 4.75 1.45 20.34
N LEU A 32 5.07 0.35 21.03
CA LEU A 32 5.34 -0.94 20.40
C LEU A 32 4.10 -1.49 19.67
N GLU A 33 2.92 -1.36 20.28
CA GLU A 33 1.66 -1.79 19.66
C GLU A 33 1.35 -0.97 18.40
N ASN A 34 1.55 0.35 18.45
CA ASN A 34 1.34 1.23 17.31
C ASN A 34 2.31 0.92 16.17
N ALA A 35 3.60 0.76 16.47
CA ALA A 35 4.62 0.41 15.48
C ALA A 35 4.31 -0.92 14.79
N LEU A 36 3.89 -1.94 15.56
CA LEU A 36 3.50 -3.24 15.02
C LEU A 36 2.26 -3.14 14.12
N ARG A 37 1.23 -2.39 14.54
CA ARG A 37 0.04 -2.14 13.71
C ARG A 37 0.41 -1.48 12.39
N MET A 38 1.19 -0.40 12.44
CA MET A 38 1.62 0.31 11.23
C MET A 38 2.41 -0.58 10.28
N TYR A 39 3.28 -1.44 10.81
CA TYR A 39 4.04 -2.39 10.01
C TYR A 39 3.11 -3.42 9.33
N LEU A 40 2.18 -4.02 10.08
CA LEU A 40 1.22 -4.98 9.52
C LEU A 40 0.31 -4.33 8.47
N ASP A 41 -0.21 -3.14 8.73
CA ASP A 41 -1.02 -2.38 7.77
C ASP A 41 -0.24 -2.09 6.48
N SER A 42 1.06 -1.77 6.59
CA SER A 42 1.91 -1.55 5.41
C SER A 42 2.11 -2.83 4.59
N LEU A 43 2.23 -3.99 5.26
CA LEU A 43 2.35 -5.29 4.59
C LEU A 43 1.06 -5.67 3.87
N GLU A 44 -0.10 -5.45 4.49
CA GLU A 44 -1.41 -5.69 3.88
C GLU A 44 -1.64 -4.79 2.67
N LYS A 45 -1.33 -3.50 2.77
CA LYS A 45 -1.40 -2.55 1.65
C LYS A 45 -0.50 -3.00 0.49
N LYS A 46 0.74 -3.42 0.77
CA LYS A 46 1.65 -3.93 -0.26
C LYS A 46 1.11 -5.20 -0.94
N LYS A 47 0.52 -6.11 -0.17
CA LYS A 47 -0.10 -7.34 -0.69
C LYS A 47 -1.33 -7.07 -1.56
N ASN A 48 -2.14 -6.08 -1.18
CA ASN A 48 -3.37 -5.73 -1.88
C ASN A 48 -3.12 -4.81 -3.09
N ALA A 49 -2.06 -4.01 -3.08
CA ALA A 49 -1.64 -3.21 -4.24
C ALA A 49 -1.35 -4.09 -5.47
N GLY A 50 -0.77 -5.27 -5.27
CA GLY A 50 -0.56 -6.26 -6.35
C GLY A 50 -1.83 -6.98 -6.82
N ARG A 51 -2.94 -6.92 -6.06
CA ARG A 51 -4.22 -7.53 -6.44
C ARG A 51 -5.18 -6.56 -7.12
N ASN A 52 -5.11 -5.27 -6.79
CA ASN A 52 -6.06 -4.27 -7.27
C ASN A 52 -5.47 -3.30 -8.32
N GLY A 53 -4.16 -3.31 -8.54
CA GLY A 53 -3.47 -2.40 -9.48
C GLY A 53 -3.79 -2.58 -10.97
N VAL A 54 -4.52 -3.63 -11.35
CA VAL A 54 -4.92 -3.87 -12.75
C VAL A 54 -6.42 -3.68 -12.99
N SER A 55 -7.25 -3.61 -11.94
CA SER A 55 -8.72 -3.66 -12.11
C SER A 55 -9.43 -2.32 -11.89
N GLU A 56 -8.90 -1.40 -11.07
CA GLU A 56 -9.65 -0.17 -10.72
C GLU A 56 -9.36 1.04 -11.61
N MET A 57 -8.24 1.08 -12.35
CA MET A 57 -8.00 2.13 -13.36
C MET A 57 -8.79 1.91 -14.65
N THR A 58 -9.38 0.73 -14.83
CA THR A 58 -10.18 0.40 -16.02
C THR A 58 -11.67 0.34 -15.70
N ARG A 59 -12.21 1.34 -14.99
CA ARG A 59 -13.66 1.62 -15.02
C ARG A 59 -14.11 2.25 -16.37
N GLY A 60 -13.36 1.97 -17.43
CA GLY A 60 -13.57 2.41 -18.80
C GLY A 60 -12.83 1.56 -19.83
N ALA A 61 -12.40 0.32 -19.50
CA ALA A 61 -11.94 -0.60 -20.55
C ALA A 61 -13.17 -1.18 -21.25
N MET A 62 -13.66 -0.47 -22.28
CA MET A 62 -14.42 -1.14 -23.33
C MET A 62 -13.54 -2.27 -23.88
N SER A 63 -14.00 -3.51 -23.76
CA SER A 63 -13.35 -4.67 -24.35
C SER A 63 -13.50 -4.60 -25.87
N ILE A 64 -12.68 -3.81 -26.53
CA ILE A 64 -12.57 -3.79 -27.99
C ILE A 64 -11.57 -4.87 -28.42
N SER A 65 -11.92 -5.62 -29.47
CA SER A 65 -10.99 -6.59 -30.04
C SER A 65 -9.81 -5.86 -30.70
N PRO A 66 -8.60 -6.43 -30.73
CA PRO A 66 -7.44 -5.82 -31.40
C PRO A 66 -7.71 -5.48 -32.88
N ALA A 67 -8.54 -6.28 -33.55
CA ALA A 67 -8.98 -6.03 -34.92
C ALA A 67 -9.85 -4.77 -35.03
N ALA A 68 -10.79 -4.58 -34.10
CA ALA A 68 -11.64 -3.40 -34.08
C ALA A 68 -10.87 -2.13 -33.68
N LEU A 69 -9.89 -2.22 -32.76
CA LEU A 69 -8.99 -1.11 -32.46
C LEU A 69 -8.17 -0.71 -33.69
N LYS A 70 -7.64 -1.69 -34.42
CA LYS A 70 -6.87 -1.45 -35.64
C LYS A 70 -7.71 -0.76 -36.71
N ALA A 71 -8.95 -1.19 -36.91
CA ALA A 71 -9.87 -0.57 -37.87
C ALA A 71 -10.18 0.90 -37.53
N ILE A 72 -10.34 1.25 -36.25
CA ILE A 72 -10.54 2.64 -35.80
C ILE A 72 -9.28 3.49 -36.03
N MET A 73 -8.10 2.91 -35.81
CA MET A 73 -6.83 3.61 -36.02
C MET A 73 -6.51 3.84 -37.50
N GLU A 74 -7.06 3.01 -38.39
CA GLU A 74 -6.89 3.08 -39.85
C GLU A 74 -8.00 3.89 -40.56
N GLU A 75 -8.96 4.44 -39.81
CA GLU A 75 -10.03 5.29 -40.37
C GLU A 75 -9.46 6.66 -40.78
N GLU A 76 -9.45 6.93 -42.09
CA GLU A 76 -9.00 8.21 -42.66
C GLU A 76 -9.93 9.35 -42.20
N GLY A 77 -9.36 10.34 -41.49
CA GLY A 77 -10.03 11.60 -41.14
C GLY A 77 -10.19 11.93 -39.65
N VAL A 78 -9.79 11.06 -38.71
CA VAL A 78 -9.89 11.37 -37.26
C VAL A 78 -8.74 12.27 -36.77
N TYR A 79 -7.59 12.26 -37.44
CA TYR A 79 -6.39 13.02 -37.07
C TYR A 79 -6.01 14.14 -38.04
N GLU A 80 -6.81 14.35 -39.09
CA GLU A 80 -6.59 15.45 -40.04
C GLU A 80 -7.43 16.67 -39.65
N THR A 81 -7.05 17.32 -38.57
CA THR A 81 -7.45 18.71 -38.31
C THR A 81 -6.60 19.64 -39.19
N HIS A 82 -7.24 20.23 -40.20
CA HIS A 82 -6.80 21.46 -40.86
C HIS A 82 -7.33 22.69 -40.12
#